data_AF-A0A8I6ASY9-F1
#
_entry.id   AF-A0A8I6ASY9-F1
#
_cell.length_a   1.000
_cell.length_b   1.000
_cell.length_c   1.000
_cell.angle_alpha   90.00
_cell.angle_beta   90.00
_cell.angle_gamma   90.00
#
_symmetry.space_group_name_H-M   'P 1'
#
loop_
_entity.id
_entity.type
_entity.pdbx_description
1 polymer ?
#
loop_
_entity_poly.entity_id
_entity_poly.type
_entity_poly.pdbx_seq_one_letter_code
_entity_poly.pdbx_strand_id
1 'polypeptide(L)'
;MEGHVKRPMNAFMVWSRGERRKLAQQNPSMQNSEISKQLGYQWKSLTEAEKRPFFQEAQRLKTLHREKYPNYKYQPHRRVKVPQRSYTLQREVASTKLYNLLQWDNNLHTIIYGQDWARAAHQSSKNQKSIYLHPVDIPTGYPLQQKQQHQQQQHVHLQQQQQQQHQFH
;
A
#
# COMPACT_ATOMS: atom_id res chain seq x y z
N MET A 1 -21.66 -0.39 -22.21
CA MET A 1 -21.33 0.57 -21.13
C MET A 1 -20.05 0.09 -20.46
N GLU A 2 -18.96 0.84 -20.58
CA GLU A 2 -17.71 0.54 -19.86
C GLU A 2 -17.95 0.83 -18.37
N GLY A 3 -18.06 -0.21 -17.54
CA GLY A 3 -18.33 -0.06 -16.11
C GLY A 3 -17.12 0.46 -15.32
N HIS A 4 -17.34 0.74 -14.04
CA HIS A 4 -16.27 1.14 -13.11
C HIS A 4 -15.07 0.17 -13.14
N VAL A 5 -13.89 0.70 -13.44
CA VAL A 5 -12.64 -0.06 -13.51
C VAL A 5 -12.17 -0.44 -12.10
N LYS A 6 -12.19 -1.75 -11.79
CA LYS A 6 -11.74 -2.30 -10.52
C LYS A 6 -10.21 -2.25 -10.40
N ARG A 7 -9.70 -2.14 -9.17
CA ARG A 7 -8.25 -2.17 -8.87
C ARG A 7 -7.63 -3.52 -9.28
N PRO A 8 -6.35 -3.56 -9.73
CA PRO A 8 -5.64 -4.81 -9.91
C PRO A 8 -5.43 -5.51 -8.57
N MET A 9 -5.47 -6.84 -8.57
CA MET A 9 -5.28 -7.63 -7.35
C MET A 9 -3.81 -7.58 -6.91
N ASN A 10 -3.58 -7.32 -5.62
CA ASN A 10 -2.26 -7.48 -5.00
C ASN A 10 -1.95 -8.97 -4.74
N ALA A 11 -0.73 -9.27 -4.29
CA ALA A 11 -0.28 -10.65 -4.08
C ALA A 11 -1.19 -11.46 -3.14
N PHE A 12 -1.59 -10.88 -2.01
CA PHE A 12 -2.50 -11.54 -1.07
C PHE A 12 -3.88 -11.82 -1.69
N MET A 13 -4.43 -10.88 -2.48
CA MET A 13 -5.72 -11.08 -3.14
C MET A 13 -5.66 -12.17 -4.23
N VAL A 14 -4.53 -12.28 -4.95
CA VAL A 14 -4.29 -13.36 -5.92
C VAL A 14 -4.26 -14.71 -5.22
N TRP A 15 -3.42 -14.86 -4.19
CA TRP A 15 -3.29 -16.10 -3.42
C TRP A 15 -4.59 -16.50 -2.71
N SER A 16 -5.18 -15.57 -1.95
CA SER A 16 -6.34 -15.82 -1.10
C SER A 16 -7.59 -16.21 -1.89
N ARG A 17 -7.67 -15.92 -3.20
CA ARG A 17 -8.81 -16.32 -4.04
C ARG A 17 -8.95 -17.84 -4.11
N GLY A 18 -7.84 -18.57 -4.32
CA GLY A 18 -7.84 -20.03 -4.37
C GLY A 18 -8.05 -20.64 -2.99
N GLU A 19 -7.32 -20.14 -2.00
CA GLU A 19 -7.38 -20.67 -0.63
C GLU A 19 -8.73 -20.43 0.04
N ARG A 20 -9.35 -19.26 -0.16
CA ARG A 20 -10.72 -18.98 0.30
C ARG A 20 -11.72 -19.99 -0.26
N ARG A 21 -11.61 -20.34 -1.55
CA ARG A 21 -12.49 -21.33 -2.19
C ARG A 21 -12.30 -22.72 -1.56
N LYS A 22 -11.06 -23.15 -1.31
CA LYS A 22 -10.76 -24.43 -0.65
C LYS A 22 -11.37 -24.48 0.76
N LEU A 23 -11.15 -23.45 1.57
CA LEU A 23 -11.68 -23.38 2.94
C LEU A 23 -13.20 -23.32 3.00
N ALA A 24 -13.83 -22.57 2.09
CA ALA A 24 -15.29 -22.48 2.01
C ALA A 24 -15.95 -23.80 1.57
N GLN A 25 -15.28 -24.59 0.72
CA GLN A 25 -15.76 -25.93 0.34
C GLN A 25 -15.64 -26.93 1.49
N GLN A 26 -14.54 -26.87 2.25
CA GLN A 26 -14.33 -27.73 3.42
C GLN A 26 -15.23 -27.35 4.61
N ASN A 27 -15.56 -26.07 4.75
CA ASN A 27 -16.36 -25.54 5.86
C ASN A 27 -17.49 -24.64 5.33
N PRO A 28 -18.58 -25.20 4.77
CA PRO A 28 -19.64 -24.40 4.15
C PRO A 28 -20.39 -23.46 5.10
N SER A 29 -20.40 -23.77 6.41
CA SER A 29 -21.00 -22.94 7.45
C SER A 29 -20.10 -21.77 7.91
N MET A 30 -18.81 -21.79 7.53
CA MET A 30 -17.85 -20.80 8.00
C MET A 30 -18.06 -19.45 7.30
N GLN A 31 -18.20 -18.40 8.10
CA GLN A 31 -18.34 -17.05 7.58
C GLN A 31 -17.04 -16.57 6.92
N ASN A 32 -17.14 -15.78 5.86
CA ASN A 32 -15.97 -15.24 5.14
C ASN A 32 -15.10 -14.33 6.04
N SER A 33 -15.66 -13.77 7.11
CA SER A 33 -14.91 -13.05 8.16
C SER A 33 -13.89 -13.97 8.84
N GLU A 34 -14.32 -15.14 9.30
CA GLU A 34 -13.47 -16.18 9.90
C GLU A 34 -12.47 -16.72 8.89
N ILE A 35 -12.90 -17.02 7.66
CA ILE A 35 -12.00 -17.46 6.58
C ILE A 35 -10.91 -16.40 6.34
N SER A 36 -11.26 -15.12 6.31
CA SER A 36 -10.30 -14.03 6.07
C SER A 36 -9.28 -13.90 7.21
N LYS A 37 -9.68 -14.15 8.46
CA LYS A 37 -8.73 -14.20 9.60
C LYS A 37 -7.72 -15.34 9.39
N GLN A 38 -8.19 -16.55 9.11
CA GLN A 38 -7.34 -17.72 8.89
C GLN A 38 -6.36 -17.52 7.74
N LEU A 39 -6.84 -16.97 6.61
CA LEU A 39 -6.00 -16.65 5.46
C LEU A 39 -4.93 -15.60 5.80
N GLY A 40 -5.24 -14.62 6.65
CA GLY A 40 -4.27 -13.64 7.13
C GLY A 40 -3.14 -14.28 7.93
N TYR A 41 -3.45 -15.25 8.80
CA TYR A 41 -2.44 -16.01 9.55
C TYR A 41 -1.57 -16.86 8.63
N GLN A 42 -2.19 -17.62 7.72
CA GLN A 42 -1.46 -18.47 6.78
C GLN A 42 -0.57 -17.65 5.83
N TRP A 43 -1.04 -16.49 5.33
CA TRP A 43 -0.21 -15.62 4.50
C TRP A 43 1.05 -15.14 5.25
N LYS A 44 0.97 -14.92 6.56
CA LYS A 44 2.13 -14.50 7.36
C LYS A 44 3.12 -15.65 7.55
N SER A 45 2.65 -16.89 7.70
CA SER A 45 3.52 -18.06 7.88
C SER A 45 4.24 -18.52 6.61
N LEU A 46 3.70 -18.21 5.42
CA LEU A 46 4.36 -18.51 4.15
C LEU A 46 5.74 -17.83 4.04
N THR A 47 6.72 -18.59 3.57
CA THR A 47 8.07 -18.12 3.23
C THR A 47 8.04 -17.16 2.04
N GLU A 48 9.10 -16.37 1.87
CA GLU A 48 9.21 -15.49 0.71
C GLU A 48 9.22 -16.27 -0.62
N ALA A 49 9.85 -17.45 -0.63
CA ALA A 49 9.86 -18.33 -1.80
C ALA A 49 8.44 -18.77 -2.20
N GLU A 50 7.60 -19.12 -1.24
CA GLU A 50 6.19 -19.48 -1.48
C GLU A 50 5.34 -18.28 -1.92
N LYS A 51 5.65 -17.08 -1.42
CA LYS A 51 4.95 -15.84 -1.81
C LYS A 51 5.34 -15.34 -3.20
N ARG A 52 6.57 -15.60 -3.63
CA ARG A 52 7.17 -15.12 -4.89
C ARG A 52 6.26 -15.27 -6.13
N PRO A 53 5.67 -16.44 -6.44
CA PRO A 53 4.77 -16.57 -7.60
C PRO A 53 3.57 -15.62 -7.53
N PHE A 54 3.02 -15.36 -6.34
CA PHE A 54 1.88 -14.46 -6.17
C PHE A 54 2.28 -12.98 -6.29
N PHE A 55 3.50 -12.62 -5.90
CA PHE A 55 4.05 -11.29 -6.17
C PHE A 55 4.30 -11.05 -7.66
N GLN A 56 4.88 -12.03 -8.36
CA GLN A 56 5.08 -11.98 -9.81
C GLN A 56 3.74 -11.83 -10.55
N GLU A 57 2.73 -12.62 -10.16
CA GLU A 57 1.41 -12.54 -10.76
C GLU A 57 0.72 -11.20 -10.46
N ALA A 58 0.80 -10.69 -9.24
CA ALA A 58 0.28 -9.36 -8.89
C ALA A 58 0.95 -8.24 -9.71
N GLN A 59 2.26 -8.34 -9.94
CA GLN A 59 2.98 -7.40 -10.78
C GLN A 59 2.55 -7.50 -12.25
N ARG A 60 2.36 -8.71 -12.77
CA ARG A 60 1.82 -8.95 -14.12
C ARG A 60 0.43 -8.33 -14.28
N LEU A 61 -0.48 -8.58 -13.33
CA LEU A 61 -1.82 -8.00 -13.31
C LEU A 61 -1.79 -6.46 -13.24
N LYS A 62 -0.86 -5.87 -12.48
CA LYS A 62 -0.66 -4.43 -12.40
C LYS A 62 -0.21 -3.84 -13.75
N THR A 63 0.71 -4.49 -14.45
CA THR A 63 1.17 -4.08 -15.78
C THR A 63 0.04 -4.20 -16.82
N LEU A 64 -0.63 -5.35 -16.89
CA LEU A 64 -1.78 -5.56 -17.78
C LEU A 64 -2.88 -4.52 -17.55
N HIS A 65 -3.15 -4.18 -16.29
CA HIS A 65 -4.14 -3.17 -15.93
C HIS A 65 -3.75 -1.77 -16.43
N ARG A 66 -2.48 -1.39 -16.32
CA ARG A 66 -1.95 -0.11 -16.80
C ARG A 66 -2.02 -0.01 -18.32
N GLU A 67 -1.71 -1.10 -19.03
CA GLU A 67 -1.80 -1.17 -20.49
C GLU A 67 -3.24 -1.11 -20.98
N LYS A 68 -4.15 -1.85 -20.34
CA LYS A 68 -5.56 -1.86 -20.70
C LYS A 68 -6.28 -0.56 -20.36
N TYR A 69 -5.87 0.12 -19.29
CA TYR A 69 -6.49 1.35 -18.80
C TYR A 69 -5.44 2.46 -18.57
N PRO A 70 -4.87 3.05 -19.64
CA PRO A 70 -3.80 4.04 -19.53
C PRO A 70 -4.20 5.31 -18.75
N ASN A 71 -5.49 5.66 -18.79
CA ASN A 71 -6.05 6.82 -18.09
C ASN A 71 -6.62 6.47 -16.69
N TYR A 72 -6.40 5.24 -16.19
CA TYR A 72 -6.91 4.83 -14.88
C TYR A 72 -6.22 5.61 -13.74
N LYS A 73 -7.03 6.22 -12.89
CA LYS A 73 -6.58 6.85 -11.64
C LYS A 73 -7.42 6.35 -10.47
N TYR A 74 -6.75 5.86 -9.43
CA TYR A 74 -7.42 5.48 -8.20
C TYR A 74 -8.01 6.70 -7.48
N GLN A 75 -9.33 6.75 -7.40
CA GLN A 75 -10.09 7.82 -6.75
C GLN A 75 -10.95 7.23 -5.64
N PRO A 76 -10.44 7.10 -4.41
CA PRO A 76 -11.23 6.58 -3.29
C PRO A 76 -12.43 7.49 -3.01
N HIS A 77 -13.63 6.93 -3.13
CA HIS A 77 -14.84 7.60 -2.67
C HIS A 77 -15.00 7.40 -1.15
N ARG A 78 -15.02 8.49 -0.40
CA ARG A 78 -15.35 8.46 1.03
C ARG A 78 -16.87 8.39 1.15
N ARG A 79 -17.39 7.30 1.73
CA ARG A 79 -18.81 7.23 2.08
C ARG A 79 -19.10 8.26 3.17
N VAL A 80 -20.07 9.14 2.95
CA VAL A 80 -20.57 10.06 3.99
C VAL A 80 -21.17 9.20 5.11
N LYS A 81 -20.66 9.36 6.33
CA LYS A 81 -21.27 8.74 7.50
C LYS A 81 -22.55 9.52 7.80
N VAL A 82 -23.69 9.03 7.32
CA VAL A 82 -24.98 9.52 7.81
C VAL A 82 -25.06 9.10 9.29
N PRO A 83 -25.22 10.04 10.24
CA PRO A 83 -25.45 9.69 11.63
C PRO A 83 -26.76 8.90 11.69
N GLN A 84 -26.66 7.59 11.86
CA GLN A 84 -27.80 6.78 12.26
C GLN A 84 -28.17 7.29 13.66
N ARG A 85 -29.22 8.10 13.76
CA ARG A 85 -29.84 8.47 15.03
C ARG A 85 -30.41 7.18 15.63
N SER A 86 -29.61 6.45 16.40
CA SER A 86 -30.13 5.40 17.25
C SER A 86 -30.98 6.06 18.34
N TYR A 87 -32.29 5.92 18.22
CA TYR A 87 -33.25 6.17 19.29
C TYR A 87 -33.08 5.08 20.36
N THR A 88 -31.91 5.02 21.01
CA THR A 88 -31.77 4.27 22.26
C THR A 88 -32.41 5.11 23.35
N LEU A 89 -33.65 4.76 23.67
CA LEU A 89 -34.39 5.16 24.85
C LEU A 89 -33.45 5.32 26.06
N GLN A 90 -33.52 6.53 26.61
CA GLN A 90 -32.97 6.98 27.88
C GLN A 90 -32.80 5.84 28.88
N ARG A 91 -31.55 5.46 29.16
CA ARG A 91 -31.20 4.83 30.43
C ARG A 91 -30.44 5.85 31.25
N GLU A 92 -31.23 6.68 31.93
CA GLU A 92 -30.84 7.46 33.11
C GLU A 92 -30.22 6.50 34.13
N VAL A 93 -28.89 6.36 34.17
CA VAL A 93 -28.17 5.89 35.37
C VAL A 93 -26.71 6.33 35.30
N ALA A 94 -26.38 7.26 36.20
CA ALA A 94 -25.06 7.47 36.82
C ALA A 94 -23.83 7.51 35.90
N SER A 95 -23.42 8.72 35.54
CA SER A 95 -22.04 9.12 35.20
C SER A 95 -21.19 8.07 34.46
N THR A 96 -21.23 8.10 33.13
CA THR A 96 -20.30 7.37 32.25
C THR A 96 -18.83 7.70 32.53
N LYS A 97 -18.55 8.81 33.24
CA LYS A 97 -17.22 9.15 33.79
C LYS A 97 -16.78 8.21 34.90
N LEU A 98 -17.68 7.71 35.75
CA LEU A 98 -17.33 6.76 36.83
C LEU A 98 -17.34 5.30 36.36
N TYR A 99 -18.24 4.91 35.46
CA TYR A 99 -18.28 3.55 34.91
C TYR A 99 -17.02 3.20 34.10
N ASN A 100 -16.47 4.15 33.35
CA ASN A 100 -15.18 3.96 32.68
C ASN A 100 -14.01 4.03 33.68
N LEU A 101 -14.10 4.84 34.75
CA LEU A 101 -13.03 4.99 35.74
C LEU A 101 -12.88 3.79 36.69
N LEU A 102 -13.94 2.98 36.87
CA LEU A 102 -13.93 1.79 37.73
C LEU A 102 -13.49 0.49 37.02
N GLN A 103 -13.30 0.52 35.69
CA GLN A 103 -13.03 -0.70 34.89
C GLN A 103 -11.62 -0.76 34.29
N TRP A 104 -10.75 0.20 34.63
CA TRP A 104 -9.37 0.26 34.12
C TRP A 104 -8.47 -0.88 34.60
N ASP A 105 -8.87 -1.64 35.62
CA ASP A 105 -7.96 -2.56 36.30
C ASP A 105 -8.01 -4.02 35.80
N ASN A 106 -8.80 -4.32 34.75
CA ASN A 106 -9.01 -5.71 34.30
C ASN A 106 -8.75 -5.98 32.81
N ASN A 107 -8.15 -5.05 32.06
CA ASN A 107 -7.94 -5.23 30.62
C ASN A 107 -6.47 -5.02 30.21
N LEU A 108 -5.62 -5.98 30.58
CA LEU A 108 -4.20 -6.07 30.20
C LEU A 108 -3.98 -6.00 28.67
N HIS A 109 -5.01 -6.28 27.86
CA HIS A 109 -4.94 -6.27 26.39
C HIS A 109 -5.32 -4.92 25.74
N THR A 110 -5.89 -3.97 26.50
CA THR A 110 -6.27 -2.62 26.03
C THR A 110 -5.13 -1.61 26.23
N ILE A 111 -4.22 -1.89 27.15
CA ILE A 111 -3.10 -1.00 27.52
C ILE A 111 -2.05 -0.86 26.39
N ILE A 112 -2.00 -1.80 25.42
CA ILE A 112 -0.96 -1.80 24.37
C ILE A 112 -1.33 -0.95 23.12
N TYR A 113 -2.58 -0.50 22.97
CA TYR A 113 -2.99 0.30 21.78
C TYR A 113 -3.77 1.59 22.10
N GLY A 114 -4.10 1.85 23.37
CA GLY A 114 -5.09 2.87 23.74
C GLY A 114 -4.57 4.16 24.39
N GLN A 115 -3.33 4.22 24.89
CA GLN A 115 -2.89 5.33 25.77
C GLN A 115 -1.69 6.16 25.29
N ASP A 116 -1.02 5.77 24.21
CA ASP A 116 0.11 6.57 23.67
C ASP A 116 -0.27 7.55 22.56
N TRP A 117 -1.47 7.47 21.97
CA TRP A 117 -1.87 8.42 20.93
C TRP A 117 -2.11 9.85 21.48
N ALA A 118 -2.52 9.98 22.74
CA ALA A 118 -2.79 11.28 23.36
C ALA A 118 -1.51 12.03 23.78
N ARG A 119 -0.49 11.34 24.31
CA ARG A 119 0.83 11.97 24.58
C ARG A 119 1.62 12.24 23.30
N ALA A 120 1.56 11.32 22.32
CA ALA A 120 2.21 11.51 21.03
C ALA A 120 1.61 12.69 20.25
N ALA A 121 0.29 12.94 20.35
CA ALA A 121 -0.36 14.09 19.70
C ALA A 121 0.06 15.45 20.31
N HIS A 122 0.38 15.52 21.60
CA HIS A 122 0.81 16.75 22.26
C HIS A 122 2.33 17.03 22.15
N GLN A 123 3.16 16.00 21.92
CA GLN A 123 4.58 16.18 21.55
C GLN A 123 4.79 16.39 20.02
N SER A 124 3.83 15.99 19.18
CA SER A 124 3.93 16.07 17.71
C SER A 124 3.47 17.42 17.11
N SER A 125 3.12 18.42 17.95
CA SER A 125 2.77 19.79 17.49
C SER A 125 4.00 20.66 17.13
N LYS A 126 5.22 20.18 17.40
CA LYS A 126 6.47 20.86 16.98
C LYS A 126 7.39 19.99 16.10
N ASN A 127 6.93 18.83 15.62
CA ASN A 127 7.75 17.90 14.85
C ASN A 127 7.10 17.36 13.55
N GLN A 128 5.99 17.98 13.10
CA GLN A 128 5.30 17.62 11.84
C GLN A 128 6.00 18.10 10.56
N LYS A 129 7.29 18.46 10.62
CA LYS A 129 8.11 18.77 9.43
C LYS A 129 9.35 17.88 9.26
N SER A 130 9.52 16.82 10.06
CA SER A 130 10.79 16.07 10.07
C SER A 130 10.62 14.54 10.24
N ILE A 131 9.92 13.88 9.30
CA ILE A 131 10.00 12.41 9.10
C ILE A 131 10.27 12.06 7.61
N TYR A 132 10.48 13.07 6.76
CA TYR A 132 10.99 12.92 5.39
C TYR A 132 12.23 13.81 5.19
N LEU A 133 13.20 13.70 6.09
CA LEU A 133 14.52 14.32 5.95
C LEU A 133 15.55 13.41 6.63
N HIS A 134 15.93 12.34 5.95
CA HIS A 134 17.32 11.88 6.01
C HIS A 134 17.92 12.25 4.66
N PRO A 135 18.87 13.20 4.59
CA PRO A 135 19.83 13.19 3.51
C PRO A 135 20.60 11.89 3.70
N VAL A 136 20.19 10.84 2.98
CA VAL A 136 21.07 9.69 2.84
C VAL A 136 22.16 10.19 1.93
N ASP A 137 23.35 10.36 2.48
CA ASP A 137 24.57 10.54 1.71
C ASP A 137 24.62 9.40 0.68
N ILE A 138 24.27 9.72 -0.55
CA ILE A 138 24.49 8.86 -1.69
C ILE A 138 25.91 9.21 -2.15
N PRO A 139 26.93 8.36 -1.91
CA PRO A 139 28.23 8.53 -2.52
C PRO A 139 28.09 8.04 -3.96
N THR A 140 27.54 8.87 -4.83
CA THR A 140 27.42 8.56 -6.26
C THR A 140 28.04 9.73 -7.00
N GLY A 141 29.34 9.86 -6.84
CA GLY A 141 30.20 10.22 -7.95
C GLY A 141 30.01 9.18 -9.04
N TYR A 142 28.99 9.34 -9.87
CA TYR A 142 28.86 8.65 -11.15
C TYR A 142 28.92 9.72 -12.23
N PRO A 143 29.75 9.50 -13.24
CA PRO A 143 30.70 10.53 -13.58
C PRO A 143 30.09 11.50 -14.57
N LEU A 144 30.37 12.80 -14.39
CA LEU A 144 30.23 13.83 -15.41
C LEU A 144 30.81 13.36 -16.78
N GLN A 145 31.70 12.37 -16.73
CA GLN A 145 32.28 11.64 -17.86
C GLN A 145 31.28 10.85 -18.73
N GLN A 146 30.16 10.33 -18.23
CA GLN A 146 29.18 9.63 -19.10
C GLN A 146 28.38 10.63 -19.95
N LYS A 147 28.07 11.81 -19.41
CA LYS A 147 27.43 12.88 -20.20
C LYS A 147 28.40 13.47 -21.24
N GLN A 148 29.69 13.56 -20.89
CA GLN A 148 30.75 13.94 -21.82
C GLN A 148 31.00 12.88 -22.90
N GLN A 149 30.97 11.58 -22.57
CA GLN A 149 31.10 10.51 -23.56
C GLN A 149 29.93 10.51 -24.56
N HIS A 150 28.70 10.74 -24.10
CA HIS A 150 27.56 10.85 -25.00
C HIS A 150 27.67 12.06 -25.94
N GLN A 151 28.17 13.20 -25.45
CA GLN A 151 28.46 14.37 -26.31
C GLN A 151 29.61 14.12 -27.30
N GLN A 152 30.68 13.43 -26.89
CA GLN A 152 31.77 13.08 -27.79
C GLN A 152 31.32 12.12 -28.89
N GLN A 153 30.46 11.14 -28.59
CA GLN A 153 29.92 10.24 -29.61
C GLN A 153 29.06 10.98 -30.64
N GLN A 154 28.27 11.99 -30.22
CA GLN A 154 27.52 12.82 -31.17
C GLN A 154 28.44 13.65 -32.07
N HIS A 155 29.53 14.22 -31.52
CA HIS A 155 30.51 14.97 -32.31
C HIS A 155 31.25 14.08 -33.31
N VAL A 156 31.62 12.85 -32.92
CA VAL A 156 32.27 11.88 -33.82
C VAL A 156 31.32 11.45 -34.94
N HIS A 157 30.04 11.19 -34.63
CA HIS A 157 29.06 10.82 -35.65
C HIS A 157 28.83 11.96 -36.67
N LEU A 158 28.77 13.22 -36.20
CA LEU A 158 28.63 14.38 -37.08
C LEU A 158 29.87 14.59 -37.97
N GLN A 159 31.07 14.36 -37.44
CA GLN A 159 32.31 14.49 -38.21
C GLN A 159 32.45 13.39 -39.28
N GLN A 160 31.98 12.17 -38.99
CA GLN A 160 31.92 11.08 -39.97
C GLN A 160 30.95 11.39 -41.11
N GLN A 161 29.80 12.00 -40.81
CA GLN A 161 28.86 12.47 -41.84
C GLN A 161 29.49 13.55 -42.74
N GLN A 162 30.23 14.50 -42.17
CA GLN A 162 30.90 15.53 -42.96
C GLN A 162 32.02 14.96 -43.84
N GLN A 163 32.80 13.99 -43.35
CA GLN A 163 33.83 13.34 -44.16
C GLN A 163 33.24 12.54 -45.33
N GLN A 164 32.09 11.88 -45.14
CA GLN A 164 31.41 11.20 -46.23
C GLN A 164 30.91 12.16 -47.32
N GLN A 165 30.56 13.41 -46.98
CA GLN A 165 30.17 14.40 -48.00
C GLN A 165 31.35 14.94 -48.83
N HIS A 166 32.59 14.87 -48.31
CA HIS A 166 33.78 15.32 -49.04
C HIS A 166 34.44 14.23 -49.90
N GLN A 167 33.94 12.99 -49.86
CA GLN A 167 34.44 11.87 -50.68
C GLN A 167 33.67 11.73 -52.02
N PHE A 168 32.69 12.60 -52.28
CA PHE A 168 31.85 12.58 -53.50
C PHE A 168 31.92 13.87 -54.35
N HIS A 169 32.98 14.67 -54.20
CA HIS A 169 33.33 15.77 -55.10
C HIS A 169 34.77 15.56 -55.59
#